data_AF-A0A1G6ZEB7-F1
#
_entry.id   AF-A0A1G6ZEB7-F1
#
_cell.length_a   1.000
_cell.length_b   1.000
_cell.length_c   1.000
_cell.angle_alpha   90.00
_cell.angle_beta   90.00
_cell.angle_gamma   90.00
#
_symmetry.space_group_name_H-M   'P 1'
#
loop_
_entity.id
_entity.type
_entity.pdbx_description
1 polymer ?
#
loop_
_entity_poly.entity_id
_entity_poly.type
_entity_poly.pdbx_seq_one_letter_code
_entity_poly.pdbx_strand_id
1 'polypeptide(L)'
;MNRRHAILGLAAAGAAVPMLRGTAIAQTAPMVTPGKVRTLSTAEHMAMTLMGGTLAKQTSELALQRAQNARVKQFAAFEIAEQTAVAQVLTNTANPPPVPLDAEHQAVLTSLQSLSGPAFDRGYVQGQILGHQELLLVQQGYLDNTNRSADGQHIAVLARMSIQQHLTMLEEMQMMLQRG
;
A
#
# COMPACT_ATOMS: atom_id res chain seq x y z
N MET A 1 16.64 -6.90 -69.17
CA MET A 1 15.48 -6.14 -69.69
C MET A 1 15.40 -4.83 -68.90
N ASN A 2 15.39 -3.72 -69.63
CA ASN A 2 15.86 -2.39 -69.24
C ASN A 2 14.92 -1.57 -68.35
N ARG A 3 15.49 -0.66 -67.54
CA ARG A 3 15.04 0.74 -67.28
C ARG A 3 16.07 1.46 -66.39
N ARG A 4 17.06 2.14 -66.98
CA ARG A 4 17.11 3.57 -67.39
C ARG A 4 17.27 4.56 -66.23
N HIS A 5 18.39 5.26 -66.26
CA HIS A 5 18.79 6.42 -65.45
C HIS A 5 18.13 7.74 -65.90
N ALA A 6 18.26 8.74 -65.02
CA ALA A 6 18.36 10.20 -65.27
C ALA A 6 17.05 11.02 -65.35
N ILE A 7 16.94 12.31 -64.96
CA ILE A 7 17.72 13.30 -64.18
C ILE A 7 16.75 14.50 -63.96
N LEU A 8 16.94 15.23 -62.85
CA LEU A 8 16.60 16.62 -62.47
C LEU A 8 15.47 17.44 -63.16
N GLY A 9 14.72 18.15 -62.30
CA GLY A 9 14.04 19.43 -62.59
C GLY A 9 13.74 20.21 -61.30
N LEU A 10 14.27 21.43 -61.23
CA LEU A 10 14.42 22.34 -60.07
C LEU A 10 13.20 23.27 -59.90
N ALA A 11 12.81 23.65 -58.66
CA ALA A 11 12.61 25.06 -58.22
C ALA A 11 11.81 25.25 -56.91
N ALA A 12 12.50 25.85 -55.94
CA ALA A 12 12.13 26.99 -55.08
C ALA A 12 10.98 26.96 -54.04
N ALA A 13 11.43 27.17 -52.80
CA ALA A 13 10.95 28.14 -51.80
C ALA A 13 9.64 27.87 -51.04
N GLY A 14 9.80 27.55 -49.75
CA GLY A 14 8.78 27.66 -48.73
C GLY A 14 9.39 27.39 -47.35
N ALA A 15 9.77 28.44 -46.64
CA ALA A 15 10.28 28.36 -45.28
C ALA A 15 9.16 27.92 -44.32
N ALA A 16 9.38 26.81 -43.60
CA ALA A 16 8.64 26.51 -42.37
C ALA A 16 9.52 25.66 -41.44
N VAL A 17 10.10 26.33 -40.45
CA VAL A 17 10.69 25.73 -39.24
C VAL A 17 9.72 26.10 -38.11
N PRO A 18 9.52 25.33 -37.02
CA PRO A 18 9.67 23.89 -36.77
C PRO A 18 8.38 23.31 -36.12
N MET A 19 8.28 21.99 -35.93
CA MET A 19 7.70 21.45 -34.68
C MET A 19 8.36 20.10 -34.38
N LEU A 20 9.35 20.12 -33.48
CA LEU A 20 9.78 18.92 -32.78
C LEU A 20 8.55 18.37 -32.04
N ARG A 21 8.18 17.12 -32.33
CA ARG A 21 7.32 16.33 -31.46
C ARG A 21 8.07 16.12 -30.15
N GLY A 22 7.75 16.93 -29.15
CA GLY A 22 8.13 16.66 -27.77
C GLY A 22 7.51 15.32 -27.36
N THR A 23 8.34 14.36 -27.01
CA THR A 23 7.90 13.21 -26.21
C THR A 23 7.31 13.76 -24.92
N ALA A 24 6.00 13.56 -24.71
CA ALA A 24 5.37 13.78 -23.44
C ALA A 24 6.00 12.81 -22.42
N ILE A 25 7.05 13.27 -21.74
CA ILE A 25 7.45 12.72 -20.45
C ILE A 25 6.24 12.93 -19.54
N ALA A 26 5.58 11.83 -19.18
CA ALA A 26 4.60 11.80 -18.11
C ALA A 26 5.29 12.44 -16.90
N GLN A 27 4.84 13.63 -16.52
CA GLN A 27 5.30 14.29 -15.30
C GLN A 27 4.87 13.39 -14.15
N THR A 28 5.82 12.66 -13.59
CA THR A 28 5.71 12.14 -12.22
C THR A 28 5.60 13.37 -11.32
N ALA A 29 4.37 13.75 -11.00
CA ALA A 29 4.11 14.85 -10.09
C ALA A 29 4.80 14.53 -8.76
N PRO A 30 5.45 15.52 -8.13
CA PRO A 30 6.07 15.33 -6.83
C PRO A 30 4.96 15.04 -5.81
N MET A 31 5.05 13.86 -5.20
CA MET A 31 4.26 13.52 -4.03
C MET A 31 4.85 14.29 -2.84
N VAL A 32 3.98 14.86 -2.02
CA VAL A 32 4.23 15.75 -0.87
C VAL A 32 4.19 17.25 -1.21
N THR A 33 2.98 17.72 -1.48
CA THR A 33 2.56 19.04 -0.98
C THR A 33 2.11 18.84 0.47
N PRO A 34 2.50 19.66 1.46
CA PRO A 34 1.85 19.68 2.77
C PRO A 34 0.41 20.14 2.55
N GLY A 35 -0.49 19.18 2.39
CA GLY A 35 -1.80 19.42 1.79
C GLY A 35 -2.66 18.18 1.93
N LYS A 36 -3.88 18.41 2.42
CA LYS A 36 -5.03 17.52 2.59
C LYS A 36 -4.85 16.08 2.05
N VAL A 37 -4.99 15.09 2.94
CA VAL A 37 -5.06 13.66 2.59
C VAL A 37 -6.08 13.47 1.47
N ARG A 38 -5.74 12.64 0.46
CA ARG A 38 -6.64 12.31 -0.65
C ARG A 38 -7.95 11.75 -0.10
N THR A 39 -9.09 12.36 -0.47
CA THR A 39 -10.40 11.83 -0.12
C THR A 39 -10.67 10.52 -0.86
N LEU A 40 -11.22 9.51 -0.18
CA LEU A 40 -11.50 8.19 -0.76
C LEU A 40 -13.00 7.96 -0.96
N SER A 41 -13.38 7.35 -2.07
CA SER A 41 -14.72 6.75 -2.21
C SER A 41 -14.86 5.51 -1.31
N THR A 42 -16.10 5.04 -1.09
CA THR A 42 -16.34 3.80 -0.31
C THR A 42 -15.68 2.58 -0.92
N ALA A 43 -15.69 2.47 -2.26
CA ALA A 43 -15.06 1.35 -2.95
C ALA A 43 -13.53 1.36 -2.78
N GLU A 44 -12.90 2.53 -2.91
CA GLU A 44 -11.46 2.67 -2.70
C GLU A 44 -11.07 2.42 -1.25
N HIS A 45 -11.81 2.99 -0.30
CA HIS A 45 -11.57 2.77 1.13
C HIS A 45 -11.63 1.29 1.50
N MET A 46 -12.65 0.57 1.04
CA MET A 46 -12.79 -0.86 1.29
C MET A 46 -11.65 -1.65 0.64
N ALA A 47 -11.33 -1.37 -0.63
CA ALA A 47 -10.26 -2.07 -1.34
C ALA A 47 -8.89 -1.88 -0.68
N MET A 48 -8.54 -0.64 -0.31
CA MET A 48 -7.27 -0.33 0.34
C MET A 48 -7.22 -0.90 1.76
N THR A 49 -8.31 -0.82 2.52
CA THR A 49 -8.38 -1.41 3.88
C THR A 49 -8.20 -2.93 3.83
N LEU A 50 -8.88 -3.62 2.90
CA LEU A 50 -8.74 -5.07 2.75
C LEU A 50 -7.33 -5.48 2.27
N MET A 51 -6.71 -4.73 1.36
CA MET A 51 -5.35 -5.02 0.89
C MET A 51 -4.32 -4.85 2.01
N GLY A 52 -4.39 -3.74 2.77
CA GLY A 52 -3.53 -3.52 3.93
C GLY A 52 -3.73 -4.59 5.01
N GLY A 53 -4.99 -4.98 5.27
CA GLY A 53 -5.33 -6.10 6.16
C GLY A 53 -4.78 -7.44 5.68
N THR A 54 -4.79 -7.72 4.38
CA THR A 54 -4.12 -8.90 3.80
C THR A 54 -2.62 -8.90 4.11
N LEU A 55 -1.92 -7.77 3.92
CA LEU A 55 -0.49 -7.68 4.20
C LEU A 55 -0.22 -7.92 5.69
N ALA A 56 -0.95 -7.23 6.57
CA ALA A 56 -0.80 -7.36 8.02
C ALA A 56 -1.06 -8.80 8.50
N LYS A 57 -2.04 -9.49 7.93
CA LYS A 57 -2.33 -10.90 8.21
C LYS A 57 -1.22 -11.83 7.70
N GLN A 58 -0.82 -11.72 6.44
CA GLN A 58 0.19 -12.62 5.84
C GLN A 58 1.57 -12.48 6.49
N THR A 59 1.98 -11.25 6.80
CA THR A 59 3.24 -11.01 7.54
C THR A 59 3.16 -11.56 8.97
N SER A 60 1.99 -11.53 9.60
CA SER A 60 1.76 -12.11 10.93
C SER A 60 1.75 -13.63 10.91
N GLU A 61 1.19 -14.27 9.88
CA GLU A 61 1.29 -15.72 9.70
C GLU A 61 2.74 -16.16 9.56
N LEU A 62 3.55 -15.39 8.83
CA LEU A 62 4.98 -15.60 8.74
C LEU A 62 5.67 -15.41 10.10
N ALA A 63 5.23 -14.43 10.89
CA ALA A 63 5.79 -14.18 12.22
C ALA A 63 5.51 -15.30 13.23
N LEU A 64 4.34 -15.95 13.17
CA LEU A 64 4.09 -17.14 13.99
C LEU A 64 5.10 -18.26 13.73
N GLN A 65 5.60 -18.36 12.49
CA GLN A 65 6.56 -19.37 12.09
C GLN A 65 8.01 -18.98 12.40
N ARG A 66 8.36 -17.69 12.25
CA ARG A 66 9.76 -17.24 12.21
C ARG A 66 10.20 -16.36 13.36
N ALA A 67 9.27 -15.71 14.05
CA ALA A 67 9.63 -14.82 15.14
C ALA A 67 10.31 -15.59 16.28
N GLN A 68 11.27 -14.96 16.95
CA GLN A 68 11.89 -15.50 18.15
C GLN A 68 11.31 -14.85 19.41
N ASN A 69 10.98 -13.57 19.32
CA ASN A 69 10.40 -12.82 20.42
C ASN A 69 8.94 -13.23 20.70
N ALA A 70 8.64 -13.58 21.95
CA ALA A 70 7.30 -14.02 22.37
C ALA A 70 6.22 -12.92 22.21
N ARG A 71 6.56 -11.64 22.42
CA ARG A 71 5.61 -10.53 22.22
C ARG A 71 5.30 -10.32 20.75
N VAL A 72 6.27 -10.49 19.86
CA VAL A 72 6.05 -10.46 18.42
C VAL A 72 5.07 -11.55 17.99
N LYS A 73 5.23 -12.79 18.50
CA LYS A 73 4.26 -13.88 18.24
C LYS A 73 2.87 -13.58 18.77
N GLN A 74 2.79 -13.00 19.96
CA GLN A 74 1.51 -12.64 20.58
C GLN A 74 0.76 -11.59 19.76
N PHE A 75 1.45 -10.53 19.35
CA PHE A 75 0.87 -9.51 18.46
C PHE A 75 0.45 -10.13 17.13
N ALA A 76 1.29 -10.96 16.52
CA ALA A 76 0.97 -11.63 15.26
C ALA A 76 -0.29 -12.51 15.35
N ALA A 77 -0.45 -13.29 16.43
CA ALA A 77 -1.65 -14.12 16.61
C ALA A 77 -2.92 -13.27 16.71
N PHE A 78 -2.84 -12.15 17.45
CA PHE A 78 -3.93 -11.21 17.59
C PHE A 78 -4.28 -10.52 16.27
N GLU A 79 -3.26 -10.03 15.54
CA GLU A 79 -3.43 -9.36 14.25
C GLU A 79 -4.10 -10.28 13.21
N ILE A 80 -3.73 -11.56 13.17
CA ILE A 80 -4.39 -12.54 12.29
C ILE A 80 -5.90 -12.64 12.57
N ALA A 81 -6.27 -12.70 13.85
CA ALA A 81 -7.66 -12.81 14.27
C ALA A 81 -8.44 -11.53 13.91
N GLU A 82 -7.87 -10.37 14.20
CA GLU A 82 -8.50 -9.08 13.92
C GLU A 82 -8.69 -8.86 12.41
N GLN A 83 -7.65 -9.04 11.60
CA GLN A 83 -7.76 -8.81 10.15
C GLN A 83 -8.72 -9.81 9.49
N THR A 84 -8.86 -11.01 10.04
CA THR A 84 -9.89 -11.96 9.60
C THR A 84 -11.30 -11.42 9.88
N ALA A 85 -11.54 -10.90 11.09
CA ALA A 85 -12.84 -10.34 11.47
C ALA A 85 -13.17 -9.07 10.66
N VAL A 86 -12.18 -8.17 10.45
CA VAL A 86 -12.34 -6.97 9.61
C VAL A 86 -12.72 -7.34 8.19
N ALA A 87 -12.04 -8.33 7.60
CA ALA A 87 -12.36 -8.80 6.25
C ALA A 87 -13.77 -9.39 6.17
N GLN A 88 -14.21 -10.15 7.18
CA GLN A 88 -15.57 -10.69 7.24
C GLN A 88 -16.63 -9.59 7.28
N VAL A 89 -16.42 -8.57 8.10
CA VAL A 89 -17.34 -7.43 8.22
C VAL A 89 -17.42 -6.65 6.92
N LEU A 90 -16.28 -6.31 6.31
CA LEU A 90 -16.23 -5.51 5.08
C LEU A 90 -16.80 -6.24 3.86
N THR A 91 -16.63 -7.55 3.78
CA THR A 91 -17.10 -8.35 2.64
C THR A 91 -18.46 -9.02 2.88
N ASN A 92 -18.99 -8.96 4.10
CA ASN A 92 -20.15 -9.71 4.55
C ASN A 92 -20.06 -11.21 4.18
N THR A 93 -18.86 -11.78 4.31
CA THR A 93 -18.54 -13.16 3.90
C THR A 93 -17.80 -13.86 5.04
N ALA A 94 -18.16 -15.10 5.37
CA ALA A 94 -17.55 -15.82 6.50
C ALA A 94 -16.06 -16.15 6.29
N ASN A 95 -15.66 -16.47 5.06
CA ASN A 95 -14.27 -16.79 4.70
C ASN A 95 -13.89 -15.99 3.45
N PRO A 96 -13.65 -14.68 3.59
CA PRO A 96 -13.31 -13.86 2.44
C PRO A 96 -11.95 -14.31 1.87
N PRO A 97 -11.82 -14.43 0.53
CA PRO A 97 -10.51 -14.63 -0.06
C PRO A 97 -9.62 -13.40 0.23
N PRO A 98 -8.30 -13.57 0.37
CA PRO A 98 -7.40 -12.44 0.54
C PRO A 98 -7.45 -11.55 -0.70
N VAL A 99 -7.50 -10.24 -0.48
CA VAL A 99 -7.31 -9.28 -1.58
C VAL A 99 -5.85 -9.35 -2.03
N PRO A 100 -5.57 -9.50 -3.34
CA PRO A 100 -4.20 -9.56 -3.85
C PRO A 100 -3.39 -8.33 -3.44
N LEU A 101 -2.14 -8.55 -3.03
CA LEU A 101 -1.20 -7.47 -2.75
C LEU A 101 -0.74 -6.81 -4.05
N ASP A 102 -0.55 -5.50 -4.02
CA ASP A 102 0.18 -4.81 -5.06
C ASP A 102 1.70 -5.08 -4.97
N ALA A 103 2.47 -4.53 -5.92
CA ALA A 103 3.90 -4.76 -5.98
C ALA A 103 4.67 -4.26 -4.75
N GLU A 104 4.21 -3.16 -4.14
CA GLU A 104 4.87 -2.56 -2.97
C GLU A 104 4.64 -3.42 -1.73
N HIS A 105 3.39 -3.79 -1.47
CA HIS A 105 3.02 -4.66 -0.36
C HIS A 105 3.64 -6.06 -0.52
N GLN A 106 3.69 -6.60 -1.75
CA GLN A 106 4.36 -7.88 -2.02
C GLN A 106 5.87 -7.80 -1.76
N ALA A 107 6.52 -6.67 -2.02
CA ALA A 107 7.93 -6.47 -1.72
C ALA A 107 8.20 -6.46 -0.20
N VAL A 108 7.30 -5.90 0.60
CA VAL A 108 7.39 -5.96 2.07
C VAL A 108 7.37 -7.42 2.55
N LEU A 109 6.40 -8.21 2.08
CA LEU A 109 6.29 -9.63 2.44
C LEU A 109 7.55 -10.41 2.00
N THR A 110 8.02 -10.19 0.79
CA THR A 110 9.21 -10.87 0.24
C THR A 110 10.48 -10.49 1.00
N SER A 111 10.64 -9.22 1.36
CA SER A 111 11.74 -8.75 2.19
C SER A 111 11.74 -9.48 3.54
N LEU A 112 10.59 -9.56 4.20
CA LEU A 112 10.47 -10.24 5.50
C LEU A 112 10.78 -11.75 5.41
N GLN A 113 10.44 -12.41 4.30
CA GLN A 113 10.79 -13.81 4.03
C GLN A 113 12.29 -14.06 3.90
N SER A 114 13.09 -13.04 3.60
CA SER A 114 14.55 -13.16 3.56
C SER A 114 15.21 -13.05 4.95
N LEU A 115 14.47 -12.58 5.95
CA LEU A 115 14.97 -12.34 7.30
C LEU A 115 14.78 -13.56 8.20
N SER A 116 15.62 -13.64 9.23
CA SER A 116 15.56 -14.66 10.29
C SER A 116 16.06 -14.10 11.63
N GLY A 117 15.74 -14.80 12.72
CA GLY A 117 16.20 -14.46 14.06
C GLY A 117 15.80 -13.04 14.50
N PRO A 118 16.64 -12.34 15.26
CA PRO A 118 16.33 -10.97 15.72
C PRO A 118 16.11 -9.96 14.59
N ALA A 119 16.71 -10.19 13.41
CA ALA A 119 16.48 -9.34 12.25
C ALA A 119 15.05 -9.51 11.70
N PHE A 120 14.51 -10.72 11.74
CA PHE A 120 13.11 -10.98 11.40
C PHE A 120 12.17 -10.24 12.36
N ASP A 121 12.38 -10.36 13.68
CA ASP A 121 11.51 -9.70 14.67
C ASP A 121 11.46 -8.18 14.46
N ARG A 122 12.61 -7.54 14.22
CA ARG A 122 12.70 -6.11 13.91
C ARG A 122 12.05 -5.76 12.57
N GLY A 123 12.29 -6.56 11.53
CA GLY A 123 11.70 -6.36 10.21
C GLY A 123 10.18 -6.46 10.23
N TYR A 124 9.63 -7.43 10.98
CA TYR A 124 8.20 -7.60 11.15
C TYR A 124 7.57 -6.38 11.85
N VAL A 125 8.11 -5.96 12.99
CA VAL A 125 7.58 -4.80 13.73
C VAL A 125 7.66 -3.54 12.88
N GLN A 126 8.77 -3.31 12.16
CA GLN A 126 8.89 -2.16 11.27
C GLN A 126 7.87 -2.21 10.12
N GLY A 127 7.69 -3.37 9.49
CA GLY A 127 6.71 -3.54 8.42
C GLY A 127 5.28 -3.28 8.89
N GLN A 128 4.94 -3.78 10.09
CA GLN A 128 3.63 -3.53 10.68
C GLN A 128 3.41 -2.05 11.01
N ILE A 129 4.40 -1.34 11.56
CA ILE A 129 4.29 0.11 11.82
C ILE A 129 3.97 0.87 10.54
N LEU A 130 4.71 0.61 9.45
CA LEU A 130 4.50 1.30 8.18
C LEU A 130 3.12 1.01 7.59
N GLY A 131 2.70 -0.26 7.58
CA GLY A 131 1.37 -0.65 7.09
C GLY A 131 0.23 -0.03 7.91
N HIS A 132 0.39 0.05 9.23
CA HIS A 132 -0.61 0.69 10.10
C HIS A 132 -0.64 2.22 9.91
N GLN A 133 0.49 2.88 9.68
CA GLN A 133 0.54 4.30 9.33
C GLN A 133 -0.16 4.58 7.99
N GLU A 134 0.02 3.72 6.99
CA GLU A 134 -0.70 3.79 5.72
C GLU A 134 -2.21 3.60 5.92
N LEU A 135 -2.62 2.56 6.66
CA LEU A 135 -4.02 2.30 6.96
C LEU A 135 -4.66 3.47 7.71
N LEU A 136 -3.92 4.17 8.58
CA LEU A 136 -4.40 5.37 9.26
C LEU A 136 -4.74 6.48 8.26
N LEU A 137 -3.92 6.67 7.23
CA LEU A 137 -4.19 7.63 6.14
C LEU A 137 -5.39 7.19 5.30
N VAL A 138 -5.56 5.89 5.05
CA VAL A 138 -6.76 5.35 4.37
C VAL A 138 -8.03 5.67 5.14
N GLN A 139 -8.04 5.46 6.46
CA GLN A 139 -9.20 5.79 7.30
C GLN A 139 -9.46 7.30 7.30
N GLN A 140 -8.41 8.12 7.43
CA GLN A 140 -8.54 9.58 7.42
C GLN A 140 -9.09 10.09 6.08
N GLY A 141 -8.57 9.62 4.96
CA GLY A 141 -9.03 10.01 3.63
C GLY A 141 -10.50 9.65 3.37
N TYR A 142 -10.98 8.53 3.92
CA TYR A 142 -12.40 8.19 3.84
C TYR A 142 -13.27 9.06 4.77
N LEU A 143 -12.82 9.33 5.99
CA LEU A 143 -13.52 10.18 6.94
C LEU A 143 -13.59 11.66 6.50
N ASP A 144 -12.67 12.10 5.64
CA ASP A 144 -12.69 13.43 5.01
C ASP A 144 -13.65 13.51 3.81
N ASN A 145 -14.13 12.39 3.28
CA ASN A 145 -15.12 12.37 2.21
C ASN A 145 -16.52 12.68 2.75
N THR A 146 -17.09 13.83 2.40
CA THR A 146 -18.44 14.25 2.86
C THR A 146 -19.59 13.47 2.21
N ASN A 147 -19.34 12.70 1.15
CA ASN A 147 -20.32 11.86 0.45
C ASN A 147 -20.10 10.36 0.73
N ARG A 148 -19.82 10.02 1.99
CA ARG A 148 -19.59 8.65 2.48
C ARG A 148 -20.87 8.02 3.05
N SER A 149 -20.91 6.69 3.17
CA SER A 149 -22.03 6.01 3.82
C SER A 149 -21.89 6.07 5.35
N ALA A 150 -23.01 5.99 6.08
CA ALA A 150 -23.02 5.98 7.54
C ALA A 150 -22.30 4.74 8.09
N ASP A 151 -22.58 3.55 7.52
CA ASP A 151 -21.92 2.30 7.93
C ASP A 151 -20.41 2.34 7.69
N GLY A 152 -20.00 2.82 6.51
CA GLY A 152 -18.58 3.00 6.20
C GLY A 152 -17.91 3.96 7.19
N GLN A 153 -18.59 5.05 7.57
CA GLN A 153 -18.06 5.99 8.56
C GLN A 153 -17.84 5.31 9.91
N HIS A 154 -18.80 4.53 10.40
CA HIS A 154 -18.65 3.81 11.67
C HIS A 154 -17.48 2.83 11.62
N ILE A 155 -17.36 2.07 10.54
CA ILE A 155 -16.26 1.13 10.32
C ILE A 155 -14.91 1.87 10.33
N ALA A 156 -14.79 2.96 9.57
CA ALA A 156 -13.55 3.73 9.50
C ALA A 156 -13.15 4.37 10.84
N VAL A 157 -14.12 4.82 11.65
CA VAL A 157 -13.85 5.33 13.01
C VAL A 157 -13.32 4.22 13.91
N LEU A 158 -13.95 3.04 13.91
CA LEU A 158 -13.51 1.89 14.71
C LEU A 158 -12.13 1.40 14.28
N ALA A 159 -11.92 1.22 12.97
CA ALA A 159 -10.64 0.83 12.41
C ALA A 159 -9.54 1.83 12.79
N ARG A 160 -9.79 3.15 12.68
CA ARG A 160 -8.83 4.18 13.06
C ARG A 160 -8.39 4.07 14.53
N MET A 161 -9.33 3.80 15.45
CA MET A 161 -9.00 3.62 16.86
C MET A 161 -8.13 2.37 17.08
N SER A 162 -8.48 1.24 16.46
CA SER A 162 -7.70 0.01 16.56
C SER A 162 -6.28 0.20 16.01
N ILE A 163 -6.16 0.81 14.83
CA ILE A 163 -4.88 1.13 14.19
C ILE A 163 -3.98 1.97 15.11
N GLN A 164 -4.53 2.98 15.80
CA GLN A 164 -3.77 3.80 16.74
C GLN A 164 -3.30 3.01 17.97
N GLN A 165 -4.12 2.08 18.46
CA GLN A 165 -3.73 1.17 19.54
C GLN A 165 -2.61 0.24 19.08
N HIS A 166 -2.70 -0.33 17.88
CA HIS A 166 -1.66 -1.19 17.31
C HIS A 166 -0.34 -0.45 17.13
N LEU A 167 -0.37 0.78 16.61
CA LEU A 167 0.82 1.61 16.48
C LEU A 167 1.51 1.81 17.83
N THR A 168 0.76 2.09 18.89
CA THR A 168 1.31 2.22 20.25
C THR A 168 2.00 0.92 20.69
N MET A 169 1.34 -0.23 20.53
CA MET A 169 1.91 -1.54 20.89
C MET A 169 3.16 -1.88 20.07
N LEU A 170 3.15 -1.56 18.78
CA LEU A 170 4.25 -1.81 17.85
C LEU A 170 5.45 -0.92 18.16
N GLU A 171 5.25 0.36 18.46
CA GLU A 171 6.31 1.29 18.87
C GLU A 171 6.95 0.87 20.20
N GLU A 172 6.16 0.43 21.17
CA GLU A 172 6.66 -0.15 22.42
C GLU A 172 7.52 -1.40 22.16
N MET A 173 7.06 -2.31 21.30
CA MET A 173 7.85 -3.48 20.89
C MET A 173 9.12 -3.09 20.15
N GLN A 174 9.07 -2.08 19.27
CA GLN A 174 10.23 -1.58 18.55
C GLN A 174 11.31 -1.09 19.53
N MET A 175 10.93 -0.29 20.52
CA MET A 175 11.85 0.17 21.57
C MET A 175 12.44 -1.00 22.38
N MET A 176 11.64 -2.02 22.69
CA MET A 176 12.13 -3.22 23.39
C MET A 176 13.17 -3.99 22.55
N LEU A 177 12.90 -4.19 21.25
CA LEU A 177 13.76 -4.93 20.33
C LEU A 177 15.06 -4.20 19.96
N GLN A 178 15.14 -2.89 20.22
CA GLN A 178 16.37 -2.11 20.06
C GLN A 178 17.28 -2.18 21.30
N ARG A 179 16.76 -2.58 22.46
CA ARG A 179 17.48 -2.63 23.74
C ARG A 179 18.03 -4.01 24.10
N GLY A 180 17.60 -5.06 23.41
CA GLY A 180 18.05 -6.44 23.60
C GLY A 180 18.84 -6.93 22.40
#